data_AF-A0A7V2Z157-F1
#
_entry.id   AF-A0A7V2Z157-F1
#
_cell.length_a   1.000
_cell.length_b   1.000
_cell.length_c   1.000
_cell.angle_alpha   90.00
_cell.angle_beta   90.00
_cell.angle_gamma   90.00
#
_symmetry.space_group_name_H-M   'P 1'
#
loop_
_entity.id
_entity.type
_entity.pdbx_description
1 polymer ?
#
loop_
_entity_poly.entity_id
_entity_poly.type
_entity_poly.pdbx_seq_one_letter_code
_entity_poly.pdbx_strand_id
1 'polypeptide(L)'
;MNGPERLIVVTHRQAGSTGDRALVDLAAFCGVNSELLDLDLVSVDLVLETMEGQSRPSAAFAASTFVHLTADNRERFKRFIQRTRGASLLLHSIHPDVARSTGWLADLLGAEVSLNRVPDDRLIDCCFARKRPEWTGPLTGATVGRLNPRHDAMLQISRGASLPFPLITPGMAKVGGEVIFAQIRLGDGSVYVCSAQPPDDVYDVEGMAAWLTPERSTRLLPLLLFVRGIFNAGCWRQPRPRGAFIWPDARLVQRPDNIELREVAEQGHRLEQHICLAVPPAEFARFDPVAVRIARQYPGNLSIVPYGNNGGEGDLAGGSEAASAVAQASARMNEFARRCKLPWGRVMVAPGGIWAPPALEALRAHGYRALIGAPAPRASGAPWKFYEGLDPAAFDLPGATPAGRGDGILPLPRAATPVLAMRSDGGAEQALIDAFVGRPVIVQLKPEWFDPKAGPGALALMEQLGALDQKIRWTDLETLAQSLYWVRRTEPRGGGGPVAEVRMFAEEVVVEGIDLTTDRVEALPPVSPLDAFCRVPLDAAQEGRWIESPAGALQFQVLDEQRLKIALRRPPAPSEDVALDGGGWEVTRKVADWFRRLRPARAGAR
;
A
#
# COMPACT_ATOMS: atom_id res chain seq x y z
N MET A 1 -25.25 -7.86 21.61
CA MET A 1 -24.39 -6.73 21.16
C MET A 1 -23.26 -7.34 20.37
N ASN A 2 -23.10 -7.00 19.09
CA ASN A 2 -22.04 -7.62 18.27
C ASN A 2 -20.68 -7.07 18.71
N GLY A 3 -19.73 -7.98 18.94
CA GLY A 3 -18.32 -7.65 19.20
C GLY A 3 -17.68 -6.94 17.99
N PRO A 4 -16.46 -6.41 18.14
CA PRO A 4 -15.76 -5.81 17.01
C PRO A 4 -15.43 -6.95 16.03
N GLU A 5 -15.52 -6.68 14.73
CA GLU A 5 -15.07 -7.64 13.72
C GLU A 5 -13.58 -7.94 13.97
N ARG A 6 -13.25 -9.22 14.16
CA ARG A 6 -11.87 -9.67 14.37
C ARG A 6 -11.60 -11.02 13.72
N LEU A 7 -10.43 -11.17 13.14
CA LEU A 7 -9.96 -12.45 12.62
C LEU A 7 -9.41 -13.29 13.77
N ILE A 8 -10.02 -14.45 14.03
CA ILE A 8 -9.46 -15.41 14.99
C ILE A 8 -8.44 -16.27 14.25
N VAL A 9 -7.19 -16.24 14.70
CA VAL A 9 -6.12 -17.11 14.19
C VAL A 9 -5.86 -18.18 15.24
N VAL A 10 -5.99 -19.45 14.86
CA VAL A 10 -5.93 -20.56 15.80
C VAL A 10 -4.65 -21.36 15.59
N THR A 11 -3.92 -21.62 16.68
CA THR A 11 -2.61 -22.31 16.68
C THR A 11 -2.63 -23.54 17.58
N HIS A 12 -1.58 -24.38 17.50
CA HIS A 12 -1.38 -25.55 18.35
C HIS A 12 0.13 -25.83 18.51
N ARG A 13 0.61 -25.92 19.77
CA ARG A 13 2.02 -26.07 20.23
C ARG A 13 2.98 -24.90 19.96
N GLN A 14 4.02 -24.83 20.83
CA GLN A 14 5.07 -23.82 21.09
C GLN A 14 5.81 -23.10 19.94
N ALA A 15 5.42 -23.28 18.68
CA ALA A 15 5.76 -22.34 17.63
C ALA A 15 4.47 -22.13 16.84
N GLY A 16 3.74 -21.05 17.14
CA GLY A 16 2.74 -20.55 16.20
C GLY A 16 3.40 -20.57 14.84
N SER A 17 2.78 -21.28 13.88
CA SER A 17 3.45 -21.43 12.59
C SER A 17 3.73 -20.03 12.09
N THR A 18 4.89 -19.82 11.51
CA THR A 18 5.27 -18.53 10.95
C THR A 18 4.17 -17.94 10.05
N GLY A 19 3.41 -18.82 9.39
CA GLY A 19 2.20 -18.49 8.66
C GLY A 19 1.04 -17.90 9.46
N ASP A 20 0.75 -18.44 10.65
CA ASP A 20 -0.28 -17.90 11.54
C ASP A 20 0.09 -16.48 11.96
N ARG A 21 1.38 -16.26 12.27
CA ARG A 21 1.88 -14.94 12.63
C ARG A 21 1.82 -13.97 11.46
N ALA A 22 2.25 -14.39 10.27
CA ALA A 22 2.13 -13.59 9.06
C ALA A 22 0.67 -13.19 8.81
N LEU A 23 -0.31 -14.07 9.07
CA LEU A 23 -1.73 -13.73 8.92
C LEU A 23 -2.21 -12.69 9.95
N VAL A 24 -1.75 -12.77 11.20
CA VAL A 24 -2.00 -11.75 12.23
C VAL A 24 -1.47 -10.39 11.79
N ASP A 25 -0.23 -10.35 11.30
CA ASP A 25 0.44 -9.12 10.89
C ASP A 25 -0.21 -8.56 9.58
N LEU A 26 -0.63 -9.41 8.65
CA LEU A 26 -1.41 -9.02 7.47
C LEU A 26 -2.81 -8.49 7.82
N ALA A 27 -3.47 -9.07 8.83
CA ALA A 27 -4.74 -8.55 9.33
C ALA A 27 -4.55 -7.14 9.90
N ALA A 28 -3.52 -6.95 10.73
CA ALA A 28 -3.16 -5.64 11.28
C ALA A 28 -2.82 -4.62 10.18
N PHE A 29 -2.06 -5.02 9.16
CA PHE A 29 -1.79 -4.22 7.96
C PHE A 29 -3.08 -3.77 7.28
N CYS A 30 -4.06 -4.67 7.14
CA CYS A 30 -5.38 -4.36 6.61
C CYS A 30 -6.28 -3.58 7.57
N GLY A 31 -5.84 -3.27 8.79
CA GLY A 31 -6.66 -2.60 9.82
C GLY A 31 -7.73 -3.50 10.41
N VAL A 32 -7.57 -4.82 10.32
CA VAL A 32 -8.47 -5.80 10.91
C VAL A 32 -7.87 -6.24 12.23
N ASN A 33 -8.65 -6.16 13.30
CA ASN A 33 -8.23 -6.70 14.58
C ASN A 33 -8.09 -8.22 14.45
N SER A 34 -7.07 -8.80 15.07
CA SER A 34 -6.88 -10.24 15.11
C SER A 34 -6.61 -10.71 16.53
N GLU A 35 -6.97 -11.95 16.80
CA GLU A 35 -6.74 -12.60 18.08
C GLU A 35 -6.12 -13.97 17.82
N LEU A 36 -4.98 -14.22 18.45
CA LEU A 36 -4.29 -15.50 18.37
C LEU A 36 -4.75 -16.38 19.52
N LEU A 37 -5.37 -17.52 19.22
CA LEU A 37 -5.87 -18.48 20.21
C LEU A 37 -5.11 -19.80 20.08
N ASP A 38 -4.48 -20.24 21.17
CA ASP A 38 -3.74 -21.49 21.23
C ASP A 38 -4.63 -22.63 21.76
N LEU A 39 -4.85 -23.67 20.95
CA LEU A 39 -5.67 -24.83 21.32
C LEU A 39 -5.11 -25.66 22.47
N ASP A 40 -3.84 -25.47 22.83
CA ASP A 40 -3.28 -26.06 24.05
C ASP A 40 -3.80 -25.35 25.32
N LEU A 41 -4.28 -24.11 25.17
CA LEU A 41 -4.74 -23.24 26.26
C LEU A 41 -6.25 -22.99 26.24
N VAL A 42 -6.90 -23.10 25.07
CA VAL A 42 -8.32 -22.84 24.90
C VAL A 42 -9.07 -24.01 24.27
N SER A 43 -10.35 -24.15 24.61
CA SER A 43 -11.23 -25.15 23.98
C SER A 43 -11.72 -24.67 22.60
N VAL A 44 -12.09 -25.63 21.74
CA VAL A 44 -12.79 -25.33 20.48
C VAL A 44 -14.11 -24.59 20.72
N ASP A 45 -14.78 -24.87 21.83
CA ASP A 45 -16.01 -24.20 22.26
C ASP A 45 -15.79 -22.70 22.40
N LEU A 46 -14.71 -22.29 23.08
CA LEU A 46 -14.36 -20.88 23.23
C LEU A 46 -14.08 -20.21 21.88
N VAL A 47 -13.42 -20.92 20.96
CA VAL A 47 -13.18 -20.40 19.59
C VAL A 47 -14.52 -20.16 18.88
N LEU A 48 -15.42 -21.14 18.90
CA LEU A 48 -16.73 -21.04 18.24
C LEU A 48 -17.63 -19.97 18.88
N GLU A 49 -17.67 -19.88 20.22
CA GLU A 49 -18.37 -18.81 20.95
C GLU A 49 -17.83 -17.43 20.56
N THR A 50 -16.50 -17.32 20.43
CA THR A 50 -15.84 -16.08 20.02
C THR A 50 -16.17 -15.71 18.57
N MET A 51 -16.34 -16.70 17.69
CA MET A 51 -16.80 -16.49 16.32
C MET A 51 -18.27 -16.05 16.29
N GLU A 52 -19.14 -16.71 17.05
CA GLU A 52 -20.59 -16.46 17.07
C GLU A 52 -20.96 -15.04 17.53
N GLY A 53 -20.15 -14.44 18.40
CA GLY A 53 -20.34 -13.05 18.86
C GLY A 53 -20.06 -11.96 17.82
N GLN A 54 -19.65 -12.31 16.60
CA GLN A 54 -19.24 -11.37 15.55
C GLN A 54 -20.26 -11.23 14.42
N SER A 55 -20.34 -10.06 13.80
CA SER A 55 -21.12 -9.84 12.57
C SER A 55 -20.60 -10.64 11.38
N ARG A 56 -19.28 -10.92 11.37
CA ARG A 56 -18.59 -11.73 10.35
C ARG A 56 -17.74 -12.78 11.05
N PRO A 57 -18.35 -13.89 11.49
CA PRO A 57 -17.63 -14.97 12.17
C PRO A 57 -16.50 -15.47 11.29
N SER A 58 -15.24 -15.31 11.70
CA SER A 58 -14.10 -15.71 10.88
C SER A 58 -12.98 -16.33 11.70
N ALA A 59 -12.44 -17.43 11.20
CA ALA A 59 -11.31 -18.12 11.78
C ALA A 59 -10.33 -18.59 10.71
N ALA A 60 -9.06 -18.71 11.08
CA ALA A 60 -8.01 -19.20 10.22
C ALA A 60 -7.12 -20.21 10.94
N PHE A 61 -6.71 -21.24 10.21
CA PHE A 61 -5.83 -22.30 10.68
C PHE A 61 -4.77 -22.62 9.63
N ALA A 62 -3.53 -22.83 10.07
CA ALA A 62 -2.61 -23.67 9.33
C ALA A 62 -3.17 -25.09 9.21
N ALA A 63 -2.97 -25.73 8.05
CA ALA A 63 -3.41 -27.11 7.82
C ALA A 63 -2.84 -28.09 8.87
N SER A 64 -1.60 -27.88 9.30
CA SER A 64 -0.95 -28.64 10.37
C SER A 64 -1.72 -28.54 11.69
N THR A 65 -2.16 -27.34 12.08
CA THR A 65 -2.97 -27.11 13.28
C THR A 65 -4.33 -27.81 13.17
N PHE A 66 -5.03 -27.65 12.04
CA PHE A 66 -6.38 -28.18 11.88
C PHE A 66 -6.44 -29.72 11.87
N VAL A 67 -5.40 -30.38 11.36
CA VAL A 67 -5.27 -31.85 11.38
C VAL A 67 -5.20 -32.41 12.80
N HIS A 68 -4.65 -31.65 13.75
CA HIS A 68 -4.55 -32.07 15.16
C HIS A 68 -5.87 -32.02 15.92
N LEU A 69 -6.91 -31.38 15.38
CA LEU A 69 -8.25 -31.44 15.96
C LEU A 69 -8.78 -32.89 16.00
N THR A 70 -9.65 -33.18 16.98
CA THR A 70 -10.41 -34.44 16.96
C THR A 70 -11.42 -34.42 15.82
N ALA A 71 -11.89 -35.61 15.38
CA ALA A 71 -12.93 -35.70 14.36
C ALA A 71 -14.22 -34.97 14.77
N ASP A 72 -14.60 -35.06 16.06
CA ASP A 72 -15.75 -34.34 16.61
C ASP A 72 -15.57 -32.82 16.52
N ASN A 73 -14.40 -32.29 16.91
CA ASN A 73 -14.10 -30.86 16.82
C ASN A 73 -14.14 -30.34 15.37
N ARG A 74 -13.59 -31.10 14.41
CA ARG A 74 -13.71 -30.74 12.98
C ARG A 74 -15.16 -30.72 12.51
N GLU A 75 -15.96 -31.70 12.92
CA GLU A 75 -17.38 -31.77 12.58
C GLU A 75 -18.19 -30.63 13.23
N ARG A 76 -17.77 -30.15 14.41
CA ARG A 76 -18.36 -28.96 15.04
C ARG A 76 -18.08 -27.69 14.24
N PHE A 77 -16.83 -27.47 13.80
CA PHE A 77 -16.51 -26.37 12.88
C PHE A 77 -17.32 -26.46 11.58
N LYS A 78 -17.38 -27.65 10.97
CA LYS A 78 -18.18 -27.90 9.76
C LYS A 78 -19.64 -27.48 9.96
N ARG A 79 -20.28 -27.97 11.02
CA ARG A 79 -21.67 -27.63 11.37
C ARG A 79 -21.86 -26.15 11.65
N PHE A 80 -20.91 -25.51 12.33
CA PHE A 80 -20.95 -24.08 12.60
C PHE A 80 -20.93 -23.27 11.30
N ILE A 81 -19.99 -23.55 10.40
CA ILE A 81 -19.90 -22.88 9.10
C ILE A 81 -21.16 -23.12 8.26
N GLN A 82 -21.71 -24.33 8.28
CA GLN A 82 -22.94 -24.66 7.53
C GLN A 82 -24.17 -23.87 7.98
N ARG A 83 -24.28 -23.58 9.27
CA ARG A 83 -25.49 -23.00 9.88
C ARG A 83 -25.40 -21.49 10.11
N THR A 84 -24.18 -20.94 10.10
CA THR A 84 -23.94 -19.55 10.48
C THR A 84 -23.71 -18.71 9.23
N ARG A 85 -24.67 -17.85 8.91
CA ARG A 85 -24.61 -16.99 7.74
C ARG A 85 -23.37 -16.11 7.74
N GLY A 86 -22.60 -16.18 6.66
CA GLY A 86 -21.38 -15.38 6.48
C GLY A 86 -20.17 -15.89 7.25
N ALA A 87 -20.28 -17.00 7.99
CA ALA A 87 -19.16 -17.59 8.68
C ALA A 87 -18.09 -18.06 7.69
N SER A 88 -16.82 -17.76 8.00
CA SER A 88 -15.70 -17.99 7.10
C SER A 88 -14.56 -18.72 7.81
N LEU A 89 -14.05 -19.77 7.18
CA LEU A 89 -12.91 -20.54 7.68
C LEU A 89 -11.79 -20.54 6.65
N LEU A 90 -10.60 -20.05 6.99
CA LEU A 90 -9.39 -20.23 6.18
C LEU A 90 -8.59 -21.44 6.63
N LEU A 91 -8.22 -22.28 5.67
CA LEU A 91 -7.20 -23.31 5.81
C LEU A 91 -6.04 -22.95 4.90
N HIS A 92 -4.88 -22.62 5.47
CA HIS A 92 -3.69 -22.24 4.72
C HIS A 92 -2.53 -23.21 4.91
N SER A 93 -1.45 -23.02 4.15
CA SER A 93 -0.28 -23.90 4.16
C SER A 93 -0.63 -25.36 3.84
N ILE A 94 -1.61 -25.60 2.96
CA ILE A 94 -2.02 -26.96 2.58
C ILE A 94 -0.96 -27.53 1.62
N HIS A 95 -0.03 -28.31 2.16
CA HIS A 95 1.10 -28.90 1.41
C HIS A 95 1.09 -30.44 1.51
N PRO A 96 1.54 -31.18 0.47
CA PRO A 96 1.62 -32.64 0.48
C PRO A 96 2.35 -33.23 1.70
N ASP A 97 3.37 -32.53 2.21
CA ASP A 97 4.17 -33.01 3.34
C ASP A 97 3.44 -32.93 4.70
N VAL A 98 2.47 -32.00 4.80
CA VAL A 98 1.62 -31.80 5.98
C VAL A 98 0.37 -32.68 5.87
N ALA A 99 -0.22 -32.72 4.67
CA ALA A 99 -1.43 -33.49 4.38
C ALA A 99 -1.07 -34.91 3.91
N ARG A 100 -0.40 -35.70 4.76
CA ARG A 100 -0.16 -37.14 4.49
C ARG A 100 -1.46 -37.91 4.20
N SER A 101 -2.60 -37.37 4.63
CA SER A 101 -3.92 -37.69 4.06
C SER A 101 -4.71 -36.40 3.78
N THR A 102 -5.29 -36.29 2.58
CA THR A 102 -6.28 -35.25 2.24
C THR A 102 -7.69 -35.61 2.74
N GLY A 103 -7.87 -36.78 3.38
CA GLY A 103 -9.16 -37.30 3.82
C GLY A 103 -9.92 -36.36 4.74
N TRP A 104 -9.25 -35.73 5.71
CA TRP A 104 -9.90 -34.76 6.61
C TRP A 104 -10.43 -33.52 5.86
N LEU A 105 -9.73 -33.10 4.80
CA LEU A 105 -10.12 -31.96 3.97
C LEU A 105 -11.26 -32.36 3.04
N ALA A 106 -11.19 -33.55 2.46
CA ALA A 106 -12.28 -34.14 1.69
C ALA A 106 -13.57 -34.29 2.52
N ASP A 107 -13.45 -34.76 3.77
CA ASP A 107 -14.56 -34.89 4.71
C ASP A 107 -15.17 -33.53 5.09
N LEU A 108 -14.32 -32.53 5.35
CA LEU A 108 -14.77 -31.17 5.67
C LEU A 108 -15.54 -30.55 4.50
N LEU A 109 -14.99 -30.66 3.29
CA LEU A 109 -15.52 -30.03 2.08
C LEU A 109 -16.66 -30.84 1.44
N GLY A 110 -16.78 -32.14 1.75
CA GLY A 110 -17.69 -33.04 1.05
C GLY A 110 -17.34 -33.19 -0.44
N ALA A 111 -16.04 -33.21 -0.75
CA ALA A 111 -15.52 -33.26 -2.11
C ALA A 111 -14.27 -34.15 -2.17
N GLU A 112 -13.95 -34.67 -3.35
CA GLU A 112 -12.68 -35.36 -3.56
C GLU A 112 -11.55 -34.34 -3.69
N VAL A 113 -10.47 -34.55 -2.93
CA VAL A 113 -9.37 -33.60 -2.84
C VAL A 113 -8.05 -34.32 -3.05
N SER A 114 -7.27 -33.84 -4.02
CA SER A 114 -5.89 -34.24 -4.24
C SER A 114 -4.97 -33.02 -4.22
N LEU A 115 -3.71 -33.27 -3.86
CA LEU A 115 -2.65 -32.27 -3.82
C LEU A 115 -1.52 -32.71 -4.73
N ASN A 116 -1.20 -31.86 -5.70
CA ASN A 116 -0.10 -32.07 -6.63
C ASN A 116 1.04 -31.13 -6.27
N ARG A 117 2.27 -31.64 -6.26
CA ARG A 117 3.45 -30.77 -6.20
C ARG A 117 3.56 -29.97 -7.50
N VAL A 118 4.02 -28.74 -7.40
CA VAL A 118 4.39 -27.95 -8.58
C VAL A 118 5.65 -28.58 -9.20
N PRO A 119 5.68 -28.88 -10.51
CA PRO A 119 6.85 -29.48 -11.15
C PRO A 119 8.09 -28.58 -11.06
N ASP A 120 9.24 -29.14 -10.67
CA ASP A 120 10.51 -28.41 -10.51
C ASP A 120 11.02 -27.75 -11.82
N ASP A 121 10.63 -28.31 -12.97
CA ASP A 121 11.08 -27.89 -14.31
C ASP A 121 10.18 -26.83 -14.95
N ARG A 122 9.14 -26.34 -14.25
CA ARG A 122 8.14 -25.43 -14.82
C ARG A 122 7.96 -24.16 -14.00
N LEU A 123 8.10 -23.04 -14.68
CA LEU A 123 7.56 -21.77 -14.21
C LEU A 123 6.08 -21.74 -14.55
N ILE A 124 5.24 -21.77 -13.52
CA ILE A 124 3.79 -21.71 -13.68
C ILE A 124 3.32 -20.35 -13.17
N ASP A 125 2.82 -19.53 -14.08
CA ASP A 125 2.26 -18.24 -13.70
C ASP A 125 0.94 -18.40 -12.95
N CYS A 126 0.60 -17.44 -12.10
CA CYS A 126 -0.66 -17.42 -11.35
C CYS A 126 -1.66 -16.49 -12.02
N CYS A 127 -2.87 -17.00 -12.28
CA CYS A 127 -3.98 -16.25 -12.84
C CYS A 127 -5.02 -15.96 -11.75
N PHE A 128 -5.46 -14.70 -11.69
CA PHE A 128 -6.47 -14.23 -10.75
C PHE A 128 -7.86 -14.24 -11.37
N ALA A 129 -8.86 -14.56 -10.56
CA ALA A 129 -10.24 -14.67 -11.03
C ALA A 129 -10.78 -13.35 -11.60
N ARG A 130 -11.52 -13.45 -12.71
CA ARG A 130 -12.32 -12.34 -13.28
C ARG A 130 -13.64 -12.13 -12.56
N LYS A 131 -14.19 -13.22 -12.01
CA LYS A 131 -15.39 -13.20 -11.19
C LYS A 131 -14.90 -12.83 -9.77
N ARG A 132 -15.53 -11.87 -9.10
CA ARG A 132 -15.11 -11.23 -7.82
C ARG A 132 -14.10 -10.06 -7.93
N PRO A 133 -14.31 -9.07 -8.81
CA PRO A 133 -13.45 -7.88 -8.85
C PRO A 133 -13.42 -7.11 -7.51
N GLU A 134 -14.45 -7.23 -6.67
CA GLU A 134 -14.48 -6.64 -5.33
C GLU A 134 -13.39 -7.19 -4.39
N TRP A 135 -12.86 -8.38 -4.70
CA TRP A 135 -11.82 -9.06 -3.95
C TRP A 135 -10.46 -8.92 -4.62
N THR A 136 -10.39 -9.23 -5.92
CA THR A 136 -9.13 -9.24 -6.67
C THR A 136 -8.68 -7.84 -7.08
N GLY A 137 -9.58 -6.85 -7.11
CA GLY A 137 -9.24 -5.45 -7.36
C GLY A 137 -8.42 -5.28 -8.66
N PRO A 138 -7.26 -4.60 -8.63
CA PRO A 138 -6.37 -4.50 -9.78
C PRO A 138 -5.90 -5.85 -10.34
N LEU A 139 -5.85 -6.91 -9.53
CA LEU A 139 -5.44 -8.24 -9.99
C LEU A 139 -6.53 -8.94 -10.80
N THR A 140 -7.76 -8.42 -10.88
CA THR A 140 -8.88 -9.05 -11.61
C THR A 140 -8.48 -9.47 -13.03
N GLY A 141 -8.53 -10.78 -13.29
CA GLY A 141 -8.22 -11.35 -14.60
C GLY A 141 -6.75 -11.24 -15.05
N ALA A 142 -5.85 -10.78 -14.17
CA ALA A 142 -4.44 -10.66 -14.47
C ALA A 142 -3.70 -11.97 -14.23
N THR A 143 -2.58 -12.11 -14.92
CA THR A 143 -1.55 -13.10 -14.64
C THR A 143 -0.44 -12.39 -13.88
N VAL A 144 -0.23 -12.74 -12.63
CA VAL A 144 0.74 -12.08 -11.74
C VAL A 144 1.43 -13.12 -10.88
N GLY A 145 2.75 -13.11 -10.93
CA GLY A 145 3.61 -13.95 -10.12
C GLY A 145 3.64 -15.41 -10.53
N ARG A 146 4.54 -16.15 -9.89
CA ARG A 146 4.89 -17.53 -10.27
C ARG A 146 4.87 -18.45 -9.07
N LEU A 147 4.43 -19.68 -9.30
CA LEU A 147 4.52 -20.73 -8.29
C LEU A 147 5.96 -21.13 -8.06
N ASN A 148 6.30 -21.35 -6.80
CA ASN A 148 7.59 -21.86 -6.36
C ASN A 148 7.49 -23.37 -6.09
N PRO A 149 8.15 -24.23 -6.88
CA PRO A 149 8.11 -25.69 -6.71
C PRO A 149 8.45 -26.21 -5.32
N ARG A 150 9.23 -25.43 -4.55
CA ARG A 150 9.67 -25.82 -3.20
C ARG A 150 8.66 -25.52 -2.09
N HIS A 151 7.74 -24.59 -2.33
CA HIS A 151 6.88 -24.03 -1.28
C HIS A 151 5.40 -24.09 -1.62
N ASP A 152 5.07 -24.18 -2.91
CA ASP A 152 3.70 -24.15 -3.38
C ASP A 152 3.24 -25.54 -3.83
N ALA A 153 1.97 -25.83 -3.57
CA ALA A 153 1.27 -26.98 -4.11
C ALA A 153 0.06 -26.54 -4.92
N MET A 154 -0.43 -27.43 -5.79
CA MET A 154 -1.68 -27.24 -6.51
C MET A 154 -2.74 -28.14 -5.90
N LEU A 155 -3.86 -27.55 -5.50
CA LEU A 155 -5.00 -28.28 -4.95
C LEU A 155 -5.96 -28.61 -6.10
N GLN A 156 -6.33 -29.87 -6.24
CA GLN A 156 -7.38 -30.28 -7.16
C GLN A 156 -8.59 -30.72 -6.34
N ILE A 157 -9.73 -30.10 -6.61
CA ILE A 157 -11.00 -30.40 -5.93
C ILE A 157 -11.96 -30.90 -7.00
N SER A 158 -12.11 -32.23 -7.07
CA SER A 158 -13.05 -32.91 -7.94
C SER A 158 -14.36 -33.20 -7.20
N ARG A 159 -15.45 -33.36 -7.97
CA ARG A 159 -16.77 -33.91 -7.56
C ARG A 159 -17.19 -33.67 -6.10
N GLY A 160 -18.20 -32.82 -5.89
CA GLY A 160 -18.82 -32.60 -4.60
C GLY A 160 -20.12 -31.80 -4.71
N ALA A 161 -20.79 -31.56 -3.58
CA ALA A 161 -22.06 -30.82 -3.53
C ALA A 161 -21.92 -29.33 -3.86
N SER A 162 -20.72 -28.76 -3.79
CA SER A 162 -20.45 -27.36 -4.12
C SER A 162 -19.14 -27.24 -4.89
N LEU A 163 -19.20 -26.69 -6.10
CA LEU A 163 -18.01 -26.45 -6.92
C LEU A 163 -17.16 -25.35 -6.27
N PRO A 164 -15.83 -25.50 -6.23
CA PRO A 164 -14.94 -24.45 -5.77
C PRO A 164 -15.09 -23.23 -6.68
N PHE A 165 -15.07 -22.06 -6.06
CA PHE A 165 -14.89 -20.79 -6.73
C PHE A 165 -13.40 -20.44 -6.71
N PRO A 166 -12.66 -20.70 -7.82
CA PRO A 166 -11.24 -20.41 -7.86
C PRO A 166 -11.02 -18.90 -7.82
N LEU A 167 -10.12 -18.45 -6.94
CA LEU A 167 -9.67 -17.06 -6.85
C LEU A 167 -8.28 -16.88 -7.46
N ILE A 168 -7.41 -17.89 -7.30
CA ILE A 168 -6.11 -17.98 -7.96
C ILE A 168 -5.92 -19.39 -8.52
N THR A 169 -5.56 -19.47 -9.80
CA THR A 169 -5.33 -20.72 -10.55
C THR A 169 -3.98 -20.68 -11.25
N PRO A 170 -3.33 -21.83 -11.49
CA PRO A 170 -2.17 -21.88 -12.37
C PRO A 170 -2.57 -21.50 -13.82
N GLY A 171 -1.76 -20.70 -14.52
CA GLY A 171 -2.09 -20.15 -15.84
C GLY A 171 -2.21 -21.18 -16.96
N MET A 172 -1.70 -22.39 -16.74
CA MET A 172 -1.84 -23.54 -17.63
C MET A 172 -3.19 -24.27 -17.48
N ALA A 173 -4.02 -23.93 -16.48
CA ALA A 173 -5.29 -24.59 -16.21
C ALA A 173 -6.37 -24.20 -17.23
N LYS A 174 -6.22 -24.64 -18.48
CA LYS A 174 -7.32 -24.60 -19.45
C LYS A 174 -8.36 -25.70 -19.19
N VAL A 175 -8.08 -26.73 -18.36
CA VAL A 175 -8.97 -27.91 -18.24
C VAL A 175 -9.00 -28.59 -16.84
N GLY A 176 -8.12 -28.26 -15.89
CA GLY A 176 -7.80 -29.19 -14.78
C GLY A 176 -8.53 -29.07 -13.43
N GLY A 177 -9.30 -28.01 -13.16
CA GLY A 177 -9.89 -27.80 -11.82
C GLY A 177 -8.87 -27.57 -10.68
N GLU A 178 -7.59 -27.39 -11.03
CA GLU A 178 -6.52 -27.07 -10.09
C GLU A 178 -6.61 -25.61 -9.62
N VAL A 179 -6.41 -25.40 -8.33
CA VAL A 179 -6.49 -24.10 -7.65
C VAL A 179 -5.31 -23.94 -6.70
N ILE A 180 -4.90 -22.69 -6.50
CA ILE A 180 -3.93 -22.29 -5.47
C ILE A 180 -4.68 -21.72 -4.28
N PHE A 181 -5.70 -20.92 -4.59
CA PHE A 181 -6.59 -20.31 -3.62
C PHE A 181 -8.03 -20.36 -4.13
N ALA A 182 -8.94 -20.91 -3.33
CA ALA A 182 -10.34 -21.04 -3.70
C ALA A 182 -11.28 -20.82 -2.50
N GLN A 183 -12.47 -20.33 -2.81
CA GLN A 183 -13.61 -20.28 -1.90
C GLN A 183 -14.55 -21.46 -2.20
N ILE A 184 -15.02 -22.13 -1.16
CA ILE A 184 -15.97 -23.23 -1.27
C ILE A 184 -17.15 -22.91 -0.37
N ARG A 185 -18.35 -22.89 -0.93
CA ARG A 185 -19.57 -22.70 -0.13
C ARG A 185 -19.86 -23.96 0.66
N LEU A 186 -20.18 -23.77 1.93
CA LEU A 186 -20.52 -24.85 2.84
C LEU A 186 -21.72 -24.38 3.67
N GLY A 187 -22.93 -24.76 3.25
CA GLY A 187 -24.18 -24.22 3.80
C GLY A 187 -24.26 -22.70 3.64
N ASP A 188 -24.55 -22.00 4.73
CA ASP A 188 -24.66 -20.53 4.77
C ASP A 188 -23.31 -19.80 4.95
N GLY A 189 -22.23 -20.56 5.12
CA GLY A 189 -20.87 -20.07 5.28
C GLY A 189 -19.94 -20.42 4.11
N SER A 190 -18.64 -20.23 4.31
CA SER A 190 -17.60 -20.53 3.31
C SER A 190 -16.32 -21.05 3.94
N VAL A 191 -15.69 -22.00 3.26
CA VAL A 191 -14.34 -22.46 3.56
C VAL A 191 -13.41 -21.97 2.46
N TYR A 192 -12.29 -21.39 2.84
CA TYR A 192 -11.23 -20.92 1.97
C TYR A 192 -10.04 -21.85 2.13
N VAL A 193 -9.49 -22.28 1.01
CA VAL A 193 -8.35 -23.21 0.99
C VAL A 193 -7.20 -22.57 0.22
N CYS A 194 -6.02 -22.55 0.85
CA CYS A 194 -4.80 -21.99 0.30
C CYS A 194 -3.67 -23.02 0.38
N SER A 195 -3.17 -23.44 -0.79
CA SER A 195 -2.04 -24.38 -0.90
C SER A 195 -0.68 -23.68 -0.96
N ALA A 196 -0.65 -22.35 -1.07
CA ALA A 196 0.58 -21.58 -0.94
C ALA A 196 1.02 -21.53 0.54
N GLN A 197 2.31 -21.73 0.78
CA GLN A 197 2.88 -21.61 2.12
C GLN A 197 3.25 -20.13 2.36
N PRO A 198 2.73 -19.48 3.42
CA PRO A 198 3.14 -18.13 3.79
C PRO A 198 4.63 -18.05 4.15
N PRO A 199 5.23 -16.85 4.12
CA PRO A 199 6.64 -16.68 4.46
C PRO A 199 6.91 -16.87 5.94
N ASP A 200 8.16 -17.21 6.26
CA ASP A 200 8.57 -17.45 7.65
C ASP A 200 8.87 -16.16 8.43
N ASP A 201 8.95 -15.01 7.72
CA ASP A 201 9.61 -13.79 8.19
C ASP A 201 8.88 -12.49 7.83
N VAL A 202 7.55 -12.48 7.91
CA VAL A 202 6.74 -11.25 7.73
C VAL A 202 6.59 -10.52 9.07
N TYR A 203 7.71 -10.08 9.65
CA TYR A 203 7.69 -9.46 10.98
C TYR A 203 7.29 -7.98 10.99
N ASP A 204 7.34 -7.32 9.82
CA ASP A 204 6.99 -5.91 9.67
C ASP A 204 6.64 -5.53 8.21
N VAL A 205 6.45 -4.22 7.98
CA VAL A 205 6.14 -3.64 6.66
C VAL A 205 7.29 -3.83 5.65
N GLU A 206 8.55 -3.78 6.10
CA GLU A 206 9.72 -3.97 5.22
C GLU A 206 9.82 -5.44 4.78
N GLY A 207 9.65 -6.38 5.72
CA GLY A 207 9.54 -7.80 5.45
C GLY A 207 8.41 -8.07 4.46
N MET A 208 7.22 -7.51 4.69
CA MET A 208 6.10 -7.66 3.75
C MET A 208 6.42 -7.12 2.35
N ALA A 209 7.08 -5.95 2.25
CA ALA A 209 7.46 -5.36 0.97
C ALA A 209 8.42 -6.26 0.16
N ALA A 210 9.33 -6.97 0.84
CA ALA A 210 10.27 -7.91 0.21
C ALA A 210 9.61 -9.18 -0.36
N TRP A 211 8.38 -9.48 0.10
CA TRP A 211 7.57 -10.59 -0.40
C TRP A 211 6.54 -10.17 -1.46
N LEU A 212 6.31 -8.86 -1.62
CA LEU A 212 5.40 -8.30 -2.62
C LEU A 212 6.11 -8.03 -3.96
N THR A 213 6.83 -9.03 -4.45
CA THR A 213 7.39 -9.08 -5.81
C THR A 213 6.69 -10.15 -6.64
N PRO A 214 6.71 -10.10 -7.99
CA PRO A 214 6.11 -11.15 -8.81
C PRO A 214 6.58 -12.56 -8.41
N GLU A 215 7.85 -12.72 -8.08
CA GLU A 215 8.47 -14.02 -7.76
C GLU A 215 8.04 -14.60 -6.41
N ARG A 216 7.47 -13.77 -5.53
CA ARG A 216 7.25 -14.10 -4.11
C ARG A 216 5.82 -13.84 -3.63
N SER A 217 5.07 -13.01 -4.35
CA SER A 217 3.77 -12.50 -3.94
C SER A 217 2.69 -13.58 -3.82
N THR A 218 2.84 -14.71 -4.51
CA THR A 218 1.92 -15.86 -4.43
C THR A 218 1.78 -16.42 -3.02
N ARG A 219 2.76 -16.20 -2.14
CA ARG A 219 2.75 -16.62 -0.73
C ARG A 219 1.97 -15.68 0.19
N LEU A 220 1.75 -14.43 -0.22
CA LEU A 220 1.04 -13.41 0.56
C LEU A 220 -0.33 -13.02 0.00
N LEU A 221 -0.44 -12.91 -1.33
CA LEU A 221 -1.66 -12.46 -1.99
C LEU A 221 -2.90 -13.29 -1.66
N PRO A 222 -2.85 -14.64 -1.54
CA PRO A 222 -4.01 -15.42 -1.08
C PRO A 222 -4.53 -14.99 0.30
N LEU A 223 -3.62 -14.74 1.24
CA LEU A 223 -3.95 -14.34 2.61
C LEU A 223 -4.53 -12.92 2.62
N LEU A 224 -3.92 -11.99 1.87
CA LEU A 224 -4.46 -10.64 1.70
C LEU A 224 -5.84 -10.66 1.03
N LEU A 225 -6.06 -11.51 0.03
CA LEU A 225 -7.35 -11.69 -0.62
C LEU A 225 -8.40 -12.24 0.35
N PHE A 226 -8.04 -13.18 1.22
CA PHE A 226 -8.94 -13.70 2.26
C PHE A 226 -9.38 -12.58 3.22
N VAL A 227 -8.42 -11.88 3.84
CA VAL A 227 -8.70 -10.81 4.81
C VAL A 227 -9.55 -9.73 4.14
N ARG A 228 -9.11 -9.24 2.98
CA ARG A 228 -9.84 -8.20 2.25
C ARG A 228 -11.19 -8.68 1.74
N GLY A 229 -11.31 -9.93 1.33
CA GLY A 229 -12.57 -10.49 0.84
C GLY A 229 -13.66 -10.52 1.91
N ILE A 230 -13.30 -10.90 3.14
CA ILE A 230 -14.25 -11.04 4.26
C ILE A 230 -14.57 -9.71 4.90
N PHE A 231 -13.56 -8.90 5.21
CA PHE A 231 -13.77 -7.64 5.92
C PHE A 231 -14.12 -6.49 4.96
N ASN A 232 -13.85 -6.65 3.66
CA ASN A 232 -14.22 -5.74 2.58
C ASN A 232 -13.95 -4.26 2.90
N ALA A 233 -15.02 -3.48 3.13
CA ALA A 233 -14.96 -2.07 3.43
C ALA A 233 -14.29 -1.77 4.79
N GLY A 234 -14.26 -2.73 5.72
CA GLY A 234 -13.55 -2.61 6.99
C GLY A 234 -12.02 -2.67 6.87
N CYS A 235 -11.49 -3.04 5.70
CA CYS A 235 -10.04 -3.02 5.46
C CYS A 235 -9.56 -1.65 4.99
N TRP A 236 -8.36 -1.26 5.40
CA TRP A 236 -7.62 -0.17 4.77
C TRP A 236 -7.36 -0.47 3.30
N ARG A 237 -7.81 0.44 2.43
CA ARG A 237 -7.59 0.37 0.98
C ARG A 237 -7.32 1.76 0.42
N GLN A 238 -6.56 1.81 -0.67
CA GLN A 238 -6.57 2.96 -1.55
C GLN A 238 -7.77 2.82 -2.50
N PRO A 239 -8.80 3.70 -2.46
CA PRO A 239 -10.02 3.51 -3.24
C PRO A 239 -9.78 3.45 -4.74
N ARG A 240 -8.79 4.20 -5.21
CA ARG A 240 -8.36 4.24 -6.61
C ARG A 240 -6.83 4.23 -6.66
N PRO A 241 -6.21 3.10 -7.07
CA PRO A 241 -4.78 3.05 -7.31
C PRO A 241 -4.38 4.10 -8.33
N ARG A 242 -3.22 4.71 -8.09
CA ARG A 242 -2.68 5.76 -8.95
C ARG A 242 -1.24 5.49 -9.29
N GLY A 243 -0.82 6.00 -10.45
CA GLY A 243 0.55 5.88 -10.88
C GLY A 243 1.03 7.09 -11.67
N ALA A 244 2.33 7.15 -11.88
CA ALA A 244 2.98 8.16 -12.70
C ALA A 244 4.21 7.57 -13.37
N PHE A 245 4.47 7.99 -14.60
CA PHE A 245 5.76 7.76 -15.24
C PHE A 245 6.71 8.90 -14.90
N ILE A 246 7.98 8.59 -14.67
CA ILE A 246 9.03 9.56 -14.45
C ILE A 246 10.06 9.40 -15.56
N TRP A 247 10.37 10.47 -16.26
CA TRP A 247 11.54 10.54 -17.13
C TRP A 247 12.64 11.30 -16.37
N PRO A 248 13.60 10.58 -15.74
CA PRO A 248 14.69 11.17 -14.96
C PRO A 248 15.67 11.92 -15.86
N ASP A 249 16.33 12.95 -15.31
CA ASP A 249 17.34 13.75 -16.01
C ASP A 249 16.88 14.30 -17.38
N ALA A 250 15.58 14.54 -17.52
CA ALA A 250 15.00 14.98 -18.78
C ALA A 250 15.44 16.42 -19.08
N ARG A 251 16.09 16.63 -20.23
CA ARG A 251 16.29 17.97 -20.78
C ARG A 251 15.01 18.40 -21.49
N LEU A 252 14.58 19.65 -21.29
CA LEU A 252 13.41 20.19 -21.99
C LEU A 252 13.77 20.62 -23.41
N VAL A 253 14.15 19.64 -24.24
CA VAL A 253 14.50 19.77 -25.65
C VAL A 253 13.57 18.88 -26.49
N GLN A 254 13.44 19.14 -27.80
CA GLN A 254 12.55 18.34 -28.64
C GLN A 254 12.91 16.84 -28.64
N ARG A 255 14.21 16.52 -28.59
CA ARG A 255 14.72 15.16 -28.59
C ARG A 255 15.60 14.85 -27.36
N PRO A 256 15.04 14.73 -26.14
CA PRO A 256 15.82 14.23 -25.02
C PRO A 256 16.20 12.78 -25.36
N ASP A 257 17.46 12.39 -25.15
CA ASP A 257 17.94 11.01 -25.36
C ASP A 257 17.63 10.41 -26.76
N ASN A 258 17.53 11.27 -27.79
CA ASN A 258 17.17 10.96 -29.18
C ASN A 258 15.70 10.58 -29.44
N ILE A 259 14.77 10.93 -28.56
CA ILE A 259 13.35 10.57 -28.70
C ILE A 259 12.52 11.81 -28.87
N GLU A 260 11.59 11.80 -29.82
CA GLU A 260 10.67 12.92 -29.96
C GLU A 260 9.77 13.06 -28.73
N LEU A 261 9.94 14.14 -27.95
CA LEU A 261 9.07 14.45 -26.81
C LEU A 261 7.60 14.47 -27.23
N ARG A 262 7.33 14.87 -28.48
CA ARG A 262 5.99 14.83 -29.08
C ARG A 262 5.42 13.41 -29.14
N GLU A 263 6.21 12.43 -29.56
CA GLU A 263 5.79 11.03 -29.65
C GLU A 263 5.43 10.49 -28.27
N VAL A 264 6.26 10.79 -27.27
CA VAL A 264 6.01 10.41 -25.87
C VAL A 264 4.74 11.08 -25.33
N ALA A 265 4.52 12.36 -25.63
CA ALA A 265 3.32 13.09 -25.22
C ALA A 265 2.04 12.56 -25.90
N GLU A 266 2.10 12.29 -27.21
CA GLU A 266 1.00 11.73 -27.99
C GLU A 266 0.65 10.31 -27.53
N GLN A 267 1.66 9.51 -27.19
CA GLN A 267 1.48 8.20 -26.57
C GLN A 267 0.80 8.31 -25.21
N GLY A 268 1.30 9.19 -24.34
CA GLY A 268 0.70 9.45 -23.03
C GLY A 268 -0.76 9.89 -23.17
N HIS A 269 -1.05 10.77 -24.12
CA HIS A 269 -2.41 11.22 -24.41
C HIS A 269 -3.31 10.06 -24.87
N ARG A 270 -2.86 9.25 -25.83
CA ARG A 270 -3.60 8.10 -26.38
C ARG A 270 -3.91 7.03 -25.32
N LEU A 271 -3.01 6.83 -24.37
CA LEU A 271 -3.12 5.80 -23.33
C LEU A 271 -3.65 6.35 -21.99
N GLU A 272 -4.09 7.61 -21.95
CA GLU A 272 -4.51 8.30 -20.71
C GLU A 272 -3.45 8.26 -19.59
N GLN A 273 -2.18 8.23 -19.98
CA GLN A 273 -1.03 8.19 -19.09
C GLN A 273 -0.45 9.57 -18.83
N HIS A 274 0.14 9.74 -17.65
CA HIS A 274 0.82 10.96 -17.25
C HIS A 274 2.31 10.73 -17.03
N ILE A 275 3.13 11.60 -17.62
CA ILE A 275 4.57 11.51 -17.65
C ILE A 275 5.15 12.77 -17.02
N CYS A 276 5.97 12.58 -16.01
CA CYS A 276 6.64 13.63 -15.27
C CYS A 276 8.08 13.76 -15.75
N LEU A 277 8.37 14.85 -16.45
CA LEU A 277 9.72 15.20 -16.87
C LEU A 277 10.48 15.70 -15.63
N ALA A 278 11.41 14.90 -15.12
CA ALA A 278 12.23 15.28 -13.98
C ALA A 278 13.47 16.02 -14.50
N VAL A 279 13.42 17.35 -14.44
CA VAL A 279 14.40 18.25 -15.04
C VAL A 279 15.41 18.71 -13.97
N PRO A 280 16.72 18.63 -14.20
CA PRO A 280 17.71 19.22 -13.31
C PRO A 280 17.53 20.75 -13.24
N PRO A 281 17.27 21.34 -12.06
CA PRO A 281 17.10 22.79 -11.95
C PRO A 281 18.28 23.62 -12.47
N ALA A 282 19.51 23.11 -12.45
CA ALA A 282 20.67 23.78 -13.04
C ALA A 282 20.51 24.07 -14.56
N GLU A 283 19.69 23.29 -15.25
CA GLU A 283 19.39 23.46 -16.67
C GLU A 283 18.19 24.40 -16.92
N PHE A 284 17.67 25.10 -15.90
CA PHE A 284 16.48 25.98 -16.00
C PHE A 284 16.53 27.02 -17.14
N ALA A 285 17.74 27.41 -17.55
CA ALA A 285 17.97 28.40 -18.58
C ALA A 285 18.05 27.83 -20.01
N ARG A 286 18.15 26.51 -20.14
CA ARG A 286 18.40 25.78 -21.40
C ARG A 286 17.18 24.93 -21.74
N PHE A 287 16.29 25.50 -22.55
CA PHE A 287 15.10 24.82 -23.04
C PHE A 287 14.87 25.14 -24.51
N ASP A 288 14.23 24.21 -25.21
CA ASP A 288 13.77 24.38 -26.58
C ASP A 288 12.33 24.96 -26.57
N PRO A 289 12.07 26.09 -27.25
CA PRO A 289 10.72 26.63 -27.42
C PRO A 289 9.71 25.62 -28.00
N VAL A 290 10.15 24.66 -28.80
CA VAL A 290 9.31 23.58 -29.33
C VAL A 290 8.90 22.62 -28.20
N ALA A 291 9.83 22.20 -27.35
CA ALA A 291 9.53 21.33 -26.21
C ALA A 291 8.58 22.02 -25.20
N VAL A 292 8.80 23.31 -24.92
CA VAL A 292 7.88 24.12 -24.08
C VAL A 292 6.48 24.15 -24.69
N ARG A 293 6.37 24.29 -26.01
CA ARG A 293 5.08 24.28 -26.72
C ARG A 293 4.39 22.93 -26.61
N ILE A 294 5.12 21.82 -26.75
CA ILE A 294 4.59 20.46 -26.57
C ILE A 294 4.06 20.29 -25.15
N ALA A 295 4.83 20.64 -24.12
CA ALA A 295 4.38 20.56 -22.73
C ALA A 295 3.10 21.37 -22.47
N ARG A 296 2.94 22.55 -23.09
CA ARG A 296 1.69 23.34 -23.01
C ARG A 296 0.53 22.73 -23.78
N GLN A 297 0.79 21.99 -24.85
CA GLN A 297 -0.25 21.30 -25.63
C GLN A 297 -0.82 20.08 -24.90
N TYR A 298 -0.03 19.46 -24.02
CA TYR A 298 -0.40 18.24 -23.30
C TYR A 298 -0.36 18.39 -21.77
N PRO A 299 -1.02 19.40 -21.16
CA PRO A 299 -0.91 19.65 -19.71
C PRO A 299 -1.54 18.55 -18.84
N GLY A 300 -2.44 17.73 -19.41
CA GLY A 300 -3.01 16.56 -18.74
C GLY A 300 -2.13 15.31 -18.78
N ASN A 301 -1.10 15.28 -19.63
CA ASN A 301 -0.27 14.10 -19.87
C ASN A 301 1.23 14.36 -19.60
N LEU A 302 1.65 15.62 -19.55
CA LEU A 302 3.01 16.04 -19.22
C LEU A 302 3.01 17.00 -18.03
N SER A 303 3.90 16.73 -17.08
CA SER A 303 4.25 17.68 -16.02
C SER A 303 5.76 17.76 -15.85
N ILE A 304 6.21 18.81 -15.16
CA ILE A 304 7.63 19.06 -14.89
C ILE A 304 7.85 18.99 -13.39
N VAL A 305 8.86 18.27 -12.96
CA VAL A 305 9.30 18.20 -11.56
C VAL A 305 10.82 18.38 -11.49
N PRO A 306 11.38 18.87 -10.36
CA PRO A 306 12.82 18.96 -10.20
C PRO A 306 13.47 17.59 -9.98
N TYR A 307 14.62 17.40 -10.62
CA TYR A 307 15.53 16.26 -10.42
C TYR A 307 16.79 16.72 -9.68
N GLY A 308 16.75 16.63 -8.34
CA GLY A 308 17.77 17.22 -7.47
C GLY A 308 17.88 18.74 -7.66
N ASN A 309 19.11 19.23 -7.75
CA ASN A 309 19.43 20.63 -8.03
C ASN A 309 20.32 20.78 -9.27
N ASN A 310 21.37 19.98 -9.37
CA ASN A 310 22.28 19.90 -10.51
C ASN A 310 22.16 18.56 -11.27
N GLY A 311 21.29 17.65 -10.82
CA GLY A 311 21.10 16.32 -11.41
C GLY A 311 22.11 15.27 -10.93
N GLY A 312 22.94 15.61 -9.93
CA GLY A 312 23.95 14.71 -9.39
C GLY A 312 23.48 14.00 -8.12
N GLU A 313 23.91 12.75 -7.90
CA GLU A 313 23.53 11.94 -6.73
C GLU A 313 23.85 12.63 -5.38
N GLY A 314 24.87 13.49 -5.37
CA GLY A 314 25.25 14.28 -4.19
C GLY A 314 24.25 15.36 -3.78
N ASP A 315 23.33 15.78 -4.67
CA ASP A 315 22.45 16.94 -4.46
C ASP A 315 21.61 16.81 -3.18
N LEU A 316 21.10 15.60 -2.91
CA LEU A 316 20.24 15.33 -1.76
C LEU A 316 20.88 14.34 -0.77
N ALA A 317 22.00 13.73 -1.12
CA ALA A 317 22.72 12.79 -0.27
C ALA A 317 23.68 13.49 0.72
N GLY A 318 24.08 14.73 0.44
CA GLY A 318 24.95 15.53 1.31
C GLY A 318 24.21 16.06 2.55
N GLY A 319 24.85 16.01 3.73
CA GLY A 319 24.26 16.39 5.01
C GLY A 319 23.70 17.83 5.05
N SER A 320 24.50 18.81 5.47
CA SER A 320 24.07 20.22 5.54
C SER A 320 23.86 20.85 4.16
N GLU A 321 24.51 20.31 3.12
CA GLU A 321 24.44 20.81 1.74
C GLU A 321 23.06 20.58 1.09
N ALA A 322 22.32 19.54 1.49
CA ALA A 322 20.99 19.26 0.96
C ALA A 322 20.02 20.43 1.15
N ALA A 323 20.10 21.17 2.26
CA ALA A 323 19.23 22.33 2.50
C ALA A 323 19.48 23.45 1.48
N SER A 324 20.74 23.77 1.23
CA SER A 324 21.13 24.76 0.22
C SER A 324 20.75 24.30 -1.19
N ALA A 325 20.91 23.00 -1.49
CA ALA A 325 20.53 22.44 -2.78
C ALA A 325 19.01 22.54 -3.02
N VAL A 326 18.17 22.23 -2.03
CA VAL A 326 16.71 22.36 -2.12
C VAL A 326 16.27 23.82 -2.28
N ALA A 327 16.88 24.74 -1.53
CA ALA A 327 16.60 26.18 -1.65
C ALA A 327 16.93 26.70 -3.06
N GLN A 328 18.12 26.34 -3.56
CA GLN A 328 18.58 26.72 -4.89
C GLN A 328 17.72 26.10 -5.99
N ALA A 329 17.36 24.82 -5.88
CA ALA A 329 16.45 24.14 -6.79
C ALA A 329 15.11 24.87 -6.88
N SER A 330 14.53 25.24 -5.74
CA SER A 330 13.27 25.99 -5.68
C SER A 330 13.35 27.34 -6.40
N ALA A 331 14.41 28.11 -6.15
CA ALA A 331 14.62 29.40 -6.79
C ALA A 331 14.77 29.26 -8.32
N ARG A 332 15.56 28.27 -8.77
CA ARG A 332 15.76 27.96 -10.19
C ARG A 332 14.47 27.50 -10.87
N MET A 333 13.66 26.67 -10.22
CA MET A 333 12.39 26.21 -10.77
C MET A 333 11.31 27.30 -10.81
N ASN A 334 11.30 28.22 -9.84
CA ASN A 334 10.46 29.42 -9.92
C ASN A 334 10.88 30.31 -11.10
N GLU A 335 12.18 30.45 -11.34
CA GLU A 335 12.69 31.18 -12.50
C GLU A 335 12.36 30.49 -13.83
N PHE A 336 12.53 29.17 -13.89
CA PHE A 336 12.09 28.34 -15.00
C PHE A 336 10.60 28.61 -15.33
N ALA A 337 9.73 28.54 -14.32
CA ALA A 337 8.29 28.77 -14.51
C ALA A 337 7.99 30.17 -15.05
N ARG A 338 8.68 31.19 -14.53
CA ARG A 338 8.53 32.58 -14.95
C ARG A 338 8.91 32.79 -16.42
N ARG A 339 9.99 32.14 -16.88
CA ARG A 339 10.52 32.23 -18.25
C ARG A 339 9.71 31.37 -19.23
N CYS A 340 9.47 30.12 -18.89
CA CYS A 340 8.79 29.14 -19.74
C CYS A 340 7.28 29.23 -19.67
N LYS A 341 6.69 30.01 -18.75
CA LYS A 341 5.23 30.02 -18.49
C LYS A 341 4.65 28.59 -18.39
N LEU A 342 5.39 27.73 -17.72
CA LEU A 342 5.01 26.34 -17.43
C LEU A 342 5.02 26.17 -15.92
N PRO A 343 3.96 25.60 -15.32
CA PRO A 343 4.01 25.21 -13.92
C PRO A 343 5.00 24.06 -13.73
N TRP A 344 5.40 23.84 -12.49
CA TRP A 344 6.16 22.67 -12.08
C TRP A 344 5.58 22.12 -10.78
N GLY A 345 5.60 20.79 -10.64
CA GLY A 345 5.04 20.09 -9.50
C GLY A 345 5.96 20.13 -8.29
N ARG A 346 5.38 20.32 -7.09
CA ARG A 346 6.12 20.41 -5.82
C ARG A 346 6.57 19.04 -5.30
N VAL A 347 7.12 18.20 -6.15
CA VAL A 347 7.66 16.87 -5.81
C VAL A 347 9.09 16.80 -6.29
N MET A 348 10.02 16.43 -5.41
CA MET A 348 11.43 16.29 -5.77
C MET A 348 11.72 14.86 -6.17
N VAL A 349 12.44 14.65 -7.27
CA VAL A 349 13.00 13.35 -7.64
C VAL A 349 14.47 13.34 -7.29
N ALA A 350 14.90 12.39 -6.46
CA ALA A 350 16.28 12.27 -6.02
C ALA A 350 17.17 11.72 -7.14
N PRO A 351 18.27 12.39 -7.53
CA PRO A 351 19.22 11.83 -8.47
C PRO A 351 19.87 10.55 -7.93
N GLY A 352 20.01 9.54 -8.79
CA GLY A 352 20.42 8.18 -8.38
C GLY A 352 19.44 7.49 -7.43
N GLY A 353 18.27 8.09 -7.19
CA GLY A 353 17.29 7.61 -6.23
C GLY A 353 17.76 7.72 -4.78
N ILE A 354 18.72 8.59 -4.46
CA ILE A 354 19.38 8.62 -3.13
C ILE A 354 19.18 9.97 -2.42
N TRP A 355 18.88 9.92 -1.11
CA TRP A 355 18.75 11.13 -0.27
C TRP A 355 19.21 10.93 1.19
N ALA A 356 19.45 12.04 1.91
CA ALA A 356 19.79 12.06 3.33
C ALA A 356 18.71 12.78 4.16
N PRO A 357 18.51 12.42 5.45
CA PRO A 357 17.44 12.99 6.28
C PRO A 357 17.31 14.53 6.30
N PRO A 358 18.40 15.32 6.34
CA PRO A 358 18.29 16.79 6.28
C PRO A 358 17.55 17.32 5.03
N ALA A 359 17.58 16.57 3.92
CA ALA A 359 16.86 16.93 2.70
C ALA A 359 15.34 16.99 2.94
N LEU A 360 14.76 16.12 3.78
CA LEU A 360 13.32 16.07 4.00
C LEU A 360 12.80 17.30 4.75
N GLU A 361 13.56 17.79 5.73
CA GLU A 361 13.25 19.02 6.46
C GLU A 361 13.33 20.24 5.53
N ALA A 362 14.38 20.32 4.72
CA ALA A 362 14.53 21.38 3.73
C ALA A 362 13.41 21.37 2.68
N LEU A 363 13.07 20.19 2.15
CA LEU A 363 11.96 20.01 1.20
C LEU A 363 10.65 20.52 1.82
N ARG A 364 10.36 20.16 3.07
CA ARG A 364 9.17 20.64 3.78
C ARG A 364 9.17 22.17 3.91
N ALA A 365 10.30 22.74 4.33
CA ALA A 365 10.46 24.19 4.51
C ALA A 365 10.26 24.97 3.20
N HIS A 366 10.63 24.38 2.06
CA HIS A 366 10.44 24.95 0.73
C HIS A 366 9.10 24.56 0.06
N GLY A 367 8.18 23.95 0.80
CA GLY A 367 6.83 23.66 0.33
C GLY A 367 6.72 22.48 -0.63
N TYR A 368 7.72 21.59 -0.66
CA TYR A 368 7.59 20.32 -1.36
C TYR A 368 6.57 19.42 -0.64
N ARG A 369 5.86 18.64 -1.43
CA ARG A 369 4.80 17.71 -1.02
C ARG A 369 5.26 16.28 -0.93
N ALA A 370 6.32 15.91 -1.64
CA ALA A 370 6.90 14.58 -1.60
C ALA A 370 8.35 14.58 -2.11
N LEU A 371 9.06 13.52 -1.76
CA LEU A 371 10.35 13.13 -2.33
C LEU A 371 10.20 11.75 -2.98
N ILE A 372 10.83 11.52 -4.13
CA ILE A 372 10.90 10.21 -4.78
C ILE A 372 12.34 9.71 -4.71
N GLY A 373 12.53 8.55 -4.10
CA GLY A 373 13.84 7.93 -3.90
C GLY A 373 13.91 7.09 -2.62
N ALA A 374 15.07 6.51 -2.38
CA ALA A 374 15.44 5.73 -1.22
C ALA A 374 16.55 6.45 -0.41
N PRO A 375 16.62 6.22 0.91
CA PRO A 375 17.68 6.83 1.71
C PRO A 375 19.06 6.28 1.31
N ALA A 376 20.08 7.15 1.28
CA ALA A 376 21.47 6.79 0.98
C ALA A 376 21.98 5.69 1.91
N PRO A 377 22.77 4.69 1.51
CA PRO A 377 23.45 3.86 2.51
C PRO A 377 24.40 4.72 3.37
N ARG A 378 24.53 4.45 4.68
CA ARG A 378 25.56 5.14 5.48
C ARG A 378 26.96 4.72 5.00
N ALA A 379 27.94 5.60 5.13
CA ALA A 379 29.34 5.31 4.82
C ALA A 379 29.90 4.07 5.57
N SER A 380 29.30 3.68 6.70
CA SER A 380 29.66 2.49 7.47
C SER A 380 29.11 1.18 6.90
N GLY A 381 28.43 1.19 5.74
CA GLY A 381 27.73 0.03 5.18
C GLY A 381 26.50 -0.41 5.98
N ALA A 382 26.25 0.22 7.12
CA ALA A 382 25.04 -0.02 7.89
C ALA A 382 23.86 0.67 7.18
N PRO A 383 22.72 -0.01 7.02
CA PRO A 383 21.49 0.68 6.65
C PRO A 383 21.24 1.78 7.69
N TRP A 384 20.60 2.89 7.27
CA TRP A 384 20.14 3.86 8.25
C TRP A 384 19.30 3.10 9.28
N LYS A 385 19.72 3.13 10.54
CA LYS A 385 18.84 2.82 11.65
C LYS A 385 17.81 3.95 11.72
N PHE A 386 16.83 3.94 10.81
CA PHE A 386 15.65 4.82 10.86
C PHE A 386 14.86 4.64 12.18
N TYR A 387 15.22 3.61 12.96
CA TYR A 387 14.59 3.14 14.19
C TYR A 387 15.02 3.82 15.50
N GLU A 388 16.14 4.57 15.57
CA GLU A 388 16.64 5.08 16.88
C GLU A 388 16.03 6.44 17.32
N GLY A 389 15.03 6.94 16.60
CA GLY A 389 14.35 8.19 16.95
C GLY A 389 12.90 8.27 16.50
N LEU A 390 12.30 7.16 16.07
CA LEU A 390 10.85 7.04 15.88
C LEU A 390 10.31 6.32 17.12
N ASP A 391 9.21 6.84 17.68
CA ASP A 391 8.55 6.16 18.80
C ASP A 391 8.08 4.78 18.30
N PRO A 392 8.57 3.66 18.86
CA PRO A 392 8.06 2.34 18.53
C PRO A 392 6.54 2.24 18.72
N ALA A 393 5.94 3.13 19.52
CA ALA A 393 4.49 3.20 19.71
C ALA A 393 3.69 3.70 18.48
N ALA A 394 4.34 4.21 17.42
CA ALA A 394 3.68 4.49 16.14
C ALA A 394 3.70 3.29 15.17
N PHE A 395 4.46 2.25 15.52
CA PHE A 395 4.63 0.99 14.78
C PHE A 395 4.72 -0.16 15.80
N ASP A 396 3.64 -0.42 16.53
CA ASP A 396 3.64 -1.46 17.54
C ASP A 396 3.49 -2.84 16.88
N LEU A 397 4.59 -3.38 16.34
CA LEU A 397 4.86 -4.81 16.15
C LEU A 397 6.37 -5.06 16.38
N PRO A 398 6.75 -6.03 17.24
CA PRO A 398 8.11 -6.15 17.71
C PRO A 398 8.98 -7.02 16.80
N GLY A 399 10.04 -6.42 16.25
CA GLY A 399 11.32 -7.08 16.01
C GLY A 399 11.64 -7.44 14.56
N ALA A 400 12.62 -6.75 13.97
CA ALA A 400 13.74 -7.36 13.24
C ALA A 400 14.79 -6.31 12.85
N THR A 401 16.04 -6.79 12.76
CA THR A 401 17.25 -6.12 12.26
C THR A 401 17.57 -6.55 10.81
N PRO A 402 18.50 -5.88 10.10
CA PRO A 402 18.37 -5.66 8.66
C PRO A 402 19.22 -6.56 7.76
N ALA A 403 18.65 -6.97 6.63
CA ALA A 403 19.37 -7.25 5.38
C ALA A 403 18.39 -7.31 4.20
N GLY A 404 18.22 -6.21 3.47
CA GLY A 404 17.46 -6.20 2.21
C GLY A 404 17.22 -4.78 1.73
N ARG A 405 17.53 -4.50 0.46
CA ARG A 405 17.33 -3.20 -0.16
C ARG A 405 15.84 -2.82 -0.06
N GLY A 406 15.58 -1.63 0.50
CA GLY A 406 14.23 -1.20 0.88
C GLY A 406 13.43 -0.71 -0.32
N ASP A 407 12.55 -1.57 -0.84
CA ASP A 407 11.51 -1.20 -1.79
C ASP A 407 10.17 -1.03 -1.07
N GLY A 408 10.07 -0.06 -0.17
CA GLY A 408 8.89 0.23 0.65
C GLY A 408 8.50 1.70 0.60
N ILE A 409 7.20 2.00 0.64
CA ILE A 409 6.75 3.36 0.94
C ILE A 409 6.84 3.52 2.44
N LEU A 410 7.77 4.36 2.87
CA LEU A 410 7.96 4.70 4.28
C LEU A 410 7.38 6.10 4.50
N PRO A 411 6.12 6.23 4.94
CA PRO A 411 5.68 7.47 5.56
C PRO A 411 6.43 7.61 6.88
N LEU A 412 7.50 8.40 6.89
CA LEU A 412 8.29 8.66 8.09
C LEU A 412 7.46 9.53 9.05
N PRO A 413 7.06 9.04 10.23
CA PRO A 413 6.18 9.79 11.13
C PRO A 413 6.79 11.08 11.69
N ARG A 414 8.09 11.33 11.51
CA ARG A 414 8.75 12.57 11.98
C ARG A 414 9.29 13.46 10.88
N ALA A 415 9.41 12.97 9.64
CA ALA A 415 9.92 13.76 8.52
C ALA A 415 8.74 14.13 7.63
N ALA A 416 8.40 15.41 7.65
CA ALA A 416 7.12 15.91 7.18
C ALA A 416 6.93 15.99 5.65
N THR A 417 7.89 15.45 4.89
CA THR A 417 7.75 15.26 3.45
C THR A 417 7.65 13.76 3.19
N PRO A 418 6.53 13.23 2.66
CA PRO A 418 6.40 11.81 2.36
C PRO A 418 7.44 11.37 1.33
N VAL A 419 7.97 10.17 1.51
CA VAL A 419 8.96 9.55 0.62
C VAL A 419 8.31 8.42 -0.16
N LEU A 420 8.44 8.47 -1.48
CA LEU A 420 7.94 7.46 -2.39
C LEU A 420 9.12 6.68 -2.97
N ALA A 421 9.15 5.38 -2.72
CA ALA A 421 10.15 4.51 -3.33
C ALA A 421 9.93 4.44 -4.85
N MET A 422 11.02 4.67 -5.58
CA MET A 422 11.05 4.50 -7.02
C MET A 422 11.30 3.02 -7.34
N ARG A 423 10.60 2.46 -8.34
CA ARG A 423 10.90 1.12 -8.85
C ARG A 423 11.31 1.22 -10.31
N SER A 424 12.40 0.54 -10.66
CA SER A 424 13.05 0.67 -11.97
C SER A 424 12.93 -0.57 -12.85
N ASP A 425 12.30 -1.64 -12.37
CA ASP A 425 12.41 -2.99 -12.98
C ASP A 425 11.20 -3.92 -12.82
N GLY A 426 10.20 -3.60 -11.98
CA GLY A 426 9.12 -4.55 -11.66
C GLY A 426 8.09 -4.86 -12.77
N GLY A 427 8.06 -4.09 -13.86
CA GLY A 427 7.13 -4.29 -14.97
C GLY A 427 5.64 -4.19 -14.59
N ALA A 428 4.76 -4.70 -15.46
CA ALA A 428 3.31 -4.65 -15.29
C ALA A 428 2.79 -5.49 -14.12
N GLU A 429 3.41 -6.63 -13.83
CA GLU A 429 3.03 -7.50 -12.70
C GLU A 429 3.25 -6.80 -11.36
N GLN A 430 4.40 -6.14 -11.18
CA GLN A 430 4.64 -5.38 -9.97
C GLN A 430 3.67 -4.21 -9.82
N ALA A 431 3.39 -3.48 -10.91
CA ALA A 431 2.43 -2.38 -10.88
C ALA A 431 1.05 -2.84 -10.36
N LEU A 432 0.63 -4.05 -10.73
CA LEU A 432 -0.62 -4.63 -10.23
C LEU A 432 -0.55 -5.05 -8.77
N ILE A 433 0.58 -5.59 -8.31
CA ILE A 433 0.80 -5.91 -6.89
C ILE A 433 0.76 -4.63 -6.05
N ASP A 434 1.52 -3.61 -6.45
CA ASP A 434 1.57 -2.31 -5.78
C ASP A 434 0.19 -1.67 -5.72
N ALA A 435 -0.51 -1.61 -6.86
CA ALA A 435 -1.88 -1.10 -6.93
C ALA A 435 -2.82 -1.89 -6.01
N PHE A 436 -2.70 -3.22 -5.97
CA PHE A 436 -3.51 -4.05 -5.08
C PHE A 436 -3.23 -3.71 -3.63
N VAL A 437 -1.97 -3.65 -3.18
CA VAL A 437 -1.64 -3.36 -1.77
C VAL A 437 -1.84 -1.89 -1.38
N GLY A 438 -2.26 -1.03 -2.31
CA GLY A 438 -2.52 0.39 -2.06
C GLY A 438 -1.25 1.22 -2.03
N ARG A 439 -0.22 0.80 -2.77
CA ARG A 439 0.99 1.56 -3.05
C ARG A 439 0.83 2.29 -4.39
N PRO A 440 1.24 3.57 -4.52
CA PRO A 440 1.40 4.24 -5.80
C PRO A 440 2.33 3.47 -6.74
N VAL A 441 1.95 3.45 -8.01
CA VAL A 441 2.70 2.82 -9.11
C VAL A 441 3.60 3.87 -9.74
N ILE A 442 4.88 3.88 -9.38
CA ILE A 442 5.86 4.83 -9.92
C ILE A 442 6.79 4.09 -10.87
N VAL A 443 6.75 4.46 -12.14
CA VAL A 443 7.55 3.82 -13.19
C VAL A 443 8.61 4.79 -13.67
N GLN A 444 9.86 4.51 -13.35
CA GLN A 444 10.99 5.26 -13.89
C GLN A 444 11.32 4.76 -15.30
N LEU A 445 11.22 5.64 -16.28
CA LEU A 445 11.70 5.39 -17.63
C LEU A 445 13.22 5.51 -17.64
N LYS A 446 13.90 4.55 -18.28
CA LYS A 446 15.36 4.61 -18.42
C LYS A 446 15.73 5.13 -19.81
N PRO A 447 16.75 6.00 -19.95
CA PRO A 447 17.20 6.49 -21.25
C PRO A 447 17.46 5.35 -22.25
N GLU A 448 18.06 4.25 -21.79
CA GLU A 448 18.33 3.07 -22.63
C GLU A 448 17.07 2.39 -23.17
N TRP A 449 15.91 2.55 -22.53
CA TRP A 449 14.65 1.96 -23.00
C TRP A 449 14.11 2.65 -24.23
N PHE A 450 14.72 3.75 -24.64
CA PHE A 450 14.30 4.40 -25.86
C PHE A 450 15.23 4.16 -27.03
N ASP A 451 16.32 3.40 -26.84
CA ASP A 451 17.08 2.85 -27.95
C ASP A 451 16.26 1.71 -28.60
N PRO A 452 15.84 1.82 -29.88
CA PRO A 452 15.12 0.77 -30.56
C PRO A 452 15.86 -0.57 -30.60
N LYS A 453 17.18 -0.57 -30.38
CA LYS A 453 18.02 -1.77 -30.35
C LYS A 453 18.07 -2.45 -28.98
N ALA A 454 17.66 -1.77 -27.90
CA ALA A 454 17.82 -2.25 -26.53
C ALA A 454 16.63 -3.09 -26.01
N GLY A 455 15.57 -3.28 -26.82
CA GLY A 455 14.44 -4.15 -26.49
C GLY A 455 13.08 -3.50 -26.79
N PRO A 456 11.97 -3.99 -26.19
CA PRO A 456 10.62 -3.51 -26.48
C PRO A 456 10.42 -2.01 -26.18
N GLY A 457 11.26 -1.44 -25.32
CA GLY A 457 11.39 -0.01 -25.11
C GLY A 457 10.29 0.63 -24.25
N ALA A 458 10.48 1.91 -23.91
CA ALA A 458 9.63 2.64 -22.99
C ALA A 458 8.18 2.77 -23.49
N LEU A 459 8.00 2.96 -24.80
CA LEU A 459 6.68 3.06 -25.42
C LEU A 459 5.90 1.73 -25.32
N ALA A 460 6.56 0.58 -25.49
CA ALA A 460 5.89 -0.71 -25.31
C ALA A 460 5.54 -0.98 -23.84
N LEU A 461 6.39 -0.58 -22.90
CA LEU A 461 6.06 -0.66 -21.47
C LEU A 461 4.84 0.22 -21.14
N MET A 462 4.81 1.44 -21.68
CA MET A 462 3.64 2.31 -21.58
C MET A 462 2.39 1.63 -22.16
N GLU A 463 2.46 0.97 -23.32
CA GLU A 463 1.33 0.22 -23.88
C GLU A 463 0.90 -0.96 -22.99
N GLN A 464 1.85 -1.74 -22.47
CA GLN A 464 1.57 -2.84 -21.56
C GLN A 464 0.85 -2.36 -20.29
N LEU A 465 1.31 -1.25 -19.71
CA LEU A 465 0.70 -0.64 -18.53
C LEU A 465 -0.61 0.11 -18.86
N GLY A 466 -0.74 0.62 -20.09
CA GLY A 466 -1.97 1.24 -20.61
C GLY A 466 -3.07 0.21 -20.83
N ALA A 467 -2.72 -1.05 -21.11
CA ALA A 467 -3.71 -2.14 -21.08
C ALA A 467 -4.30 -2.39 -19.67
N LEU A 468 -3.70 -1.81 -18.63
CA LEU A 468 -4.20 -1.83 -17.26
C LEU A 468 -5.02 -0.58 -16.89
N ASP A 469 -5.30 0.35 -17.82
CA ASP A 469 -5.84 1.70 -17.57
C ASP A 469 -7.15 1.73 -16.75
N GLN A 470 -7.95 0.66 -16.78
CA GLN A 470 -9.13 0.53 -15.91
C GLN A 470 -8.81 0.25 -14.43
N LYS A 471 -7.55 -0.01 -14.09
CA LYS A 471 -7.09 -0.48 -12.77
C LYS A 471 -6.22 0.54 -12.05
N ILE A 472 -5.53 1.41 -12.79
CA ILE A 472 -4.60 2.42 -12.27
C ILE A 472 -4.89 3.74 -12.96
N ARG A 473 -5.19 4.78 -12.18
CA ARG A 473 -5.33 6.14 -12.70
C ARG A 473 -3.96 6.81 -12.80
N TRP A 474 -3.53 7.15 -14.00
CA TRP A 474 -2.25 7.82 -14.21
C TRP A 474 -2.41 9.33 -13.96
N THR A 475 -1.55 9.91 -13.12
CA THR A 475 -1.60 11.33 -12.72
C THR A 475 -0.21 11.94 -12.65
N ASP A 476 -0.14 13.27 -12.54
CA ASP A 476 1.11 13.92 -12.15
C ASP A 476 1.54 13.51 -10.73
N LEU A 477 2.81 13.77 -10.39
CA LEU A 477 3.38 13.41 -9.09
C LEU A 477 2.82 14.20 -7.91
N GLU A 478 2.34 15.43 -8.12
CA GLU A 478 1.76 16.26 -7.05
C GLU A 478 0.36 15.75 -6.67
N THR A 479 -0.46 15.44 -7.67
CA THR A 479 -1.73 14.73 -7.53
C THR A 479 -1.52 13.34 -6.92
N LEU A 480 -0.46 12.62 -7.31
CA LEU A 480 -0.09 11.34 -6.71
C LEU A 480 0.24 11.50 -5.22
N ALA A 481 1.02 12.51 -4.85
CA ALA A 481 1.37 12.81 -3.46
C ALA A 481 0.14 13.16 -2.61
N GLN A 482 -0.83 13.89 -3.17
CA GLN A 482 -2.12 14.17 -2.52
C GLN A 482 -3.03 12.94 -2.41
N SER A 483 -2.74 11.87 -3.14
CA SER A 483 -3.51 10.63 -3.09
C SER A 483 -2.95 9.58 -2.12
N LEU A 484 -1.93 9.95 -1.35
CA LEU A 484 -1.30 9.08 -0.36
C LEU A 484 -2.16 9.01 0.90
N TYR A 485 -3.25 8.26 0.80
CA TYR A 485 -4.14 7.95 1.92
C TYR A 485 -4.75 6.56 1.73
N TRP A 486 -5.20 5.96 2.82
CA TRP A 486 -6.11 4.82 2.81
C TRP A 486 -7.43 5.18 3.46
N VAL A 487 -8.49 4.51 3.02
CA VAL A 487 -9.83 4.61 3.60
C VAL A 487 -10.27 3.23 4.05
N ARG A 488 -10.97 3.18 5.16
CA ARG A 488 -11.85 2.07 5.51
C ARG A 488 -13.20 2.63 5.97
N ARG A 489 -14.27 1.86 5.81
CA ARG A 489 -15.60 2.20 6.32
C ARG A 489 -15.95 1.26 7.46
N THR A 490 -16.28 1.85 8.60
CA THR A 490 -16.70 1.13 9.81
C THR A 490 -18.15 1.47 10.14
N GLU A 491 -18.91 0.49 10.63
CA GLU A 491 -20.24 0.74 11.15
C GLU A 491 -20.12 1.05 12.65
N PRO A 492 -20.50 2.26 13.11
CA PRO A 492 -20.34 2.61 14.50
C PRO A 492 -21.33 1.82 15.37
N ARG A 493 -20.85 1.38 16.54
CA ARG A 493 -21.71 0.75 17.55
C ARG A 493 -22.72 1.77 18.07
N GLY A 494 -24.01 1.55 17.80
CA GLY A 494 -25.08 2.35 18.40
C GLY A 494 -25.88 3.24 17.44
N GLY A 495 -25.87 2.96 16.14
CA GLY A 495 -26.85 3.56 15.21
C GLY A 495 -26.47 4.92 14.63
N GLY A 496 -25.17 5.25 14.56
CA GLY A 496 -24.69 6.30 13.66
C GLY A 496 -24.56 5.76 12.23
N GLY A 497 -24.68 6.61 11.22
CA GLY A 497 -24.34 6.24 9.84
C GLY A 497 -22.90 5.72 9.70
N PRO A 498 -22.54 5.15 8.54
CA PRO A 498 -21.19 4.65 8.29
C PRO A 498 -20.12 5.72 8.58
N VAL A 499 -18.98 5.28 9.09
CA VAL A 499 -17.82 6.15 9.35
C VAL A 499 -16.74 5.82 8.32
N ALA A 500 -16.40 6.79 7.47
CA ALA A 500 -15.24 6.74 6.61
C ALA A 500 -14.01 7.19 7.41
N GLU A 501 -13.19 6.22 7.81
CA GLU A 501 -11.91 6.48 8.44
C GLU A 501 -10.85 6.68 7.36
N VAL A 502 -10.07 7.75 7.46
CA VAL A 502 -9.02 8.13 6.53
C VAL A 502 -7.67 8.09 7.24
N ARG A 503 -6.76 7.23 6.78
CA ARG A 503 -5.36 7.23 7.19
C ARG A 503 -4.55 8.04 6.19
N MET A 504 -4.03 9.18 6.63
CA MET A 504 -3.21 10.07 5.81
C MET A 504 -1.75 9.66 5.84
N PHE A 505 -1.07 9.70 4.69
CA PHE A 505 0.37 9.49 4.58
C PHE A 505 1.10 10.74 4.05
N ALA A 506 0.38 11.80 3.73
CA ALA A 506 0.90 13.11 3.35
C ALA A 506 0.32 14.21 4.25
N GLU A 507 0.98 15.37 4.29
CA GLU A 507 0.45 16.52 5.03
C GLU A 507 -0.86 17.04 4.46
N GLU A 508 -1.08 16.86 3.16
CA GLU A 508 -2.31 17.23 2.48
C GLU A 508 -2.74 16.07 1.60
N VAL A 509 -3.99 15.63 1.73
CA VAL A 509 -4.59 14.60 0.89
C VAL A 509 -5.91 15.06 0.30
N VAL A 510 -6.23 14.54 -0.88
CA VAL A 510 -7.53 14.70 -1.53
C VAL A 510 -8.19 13.33 -1.58
N VAL A 511 -9.13 13.13 -0.66
CA VAL A 511 -9.84 11.87 -0.48
C VAL A 511 -11.02 11.82 -1.45
N GLU A 512 -11.03 10.79 -2.29
CA GLU A 512 -12.13 10.48 -3.22
C GLU A 512 -12.93 9.25 -2.76
N GLY A 513 -14.22 9.21 -3.11
CA GLY A 513 -15.08 8.04 -2.91
C GLY A 513 -15.65 7.92 -1.50
N ILE A 514 -15.78 9.03 -0.80
CA ILE A 514 -16.54 9.15 0.45
C ILE A 514 -17.86 9.83 0.10
N ASP A 515 -18.98 9.26 0.53
CA ASP A 515 -20.28 9.90 0.35
C ASP A 515 -20.51 10.86 1.52
N LEU A 516 -20.17 12.14 1.36
CA LEU A 516 -20.25 13.12 2.44
C LEU A 516 -21.69 13.43 2.89
N THR A 517 -22.72 12.90 2.19
CA THR A 517 -24.12 13.03 2.60
C THR A 517 -24.54 11.98 3.63
N THR A 518 -23.82 10.85 3.69
CA THR A 518 -24.14 9.71 4.56
C THR A 518 -23.00 9.30 5.48
N ASP A 519 -21.76 9.44 5.03
CA ASP A 519 -20.55 9.07 5.76
C ASP A 519 -20.13 10.17 6.74
N ARG A 520 -19.85 9.76 7.98
CA ARG A 520 -19.07 10.59 8.91
C ARG A 520 -17.59 10.37 8.63
N VAL A 521 -16.77 11.43 8.65
CA VAL A 521 -15.34 11.29 8.38
C VAL A 521 -14.51 11.39 9.66
N GLU A 522 -13.62 10.43 9.85
CA GLU A 522 -12.59 10.46 10.89
C GLU A 522 -11.21 10.36 10.24
N ALA A 523 -10.28 11.24 10.59
CA ALA A 523 -8.96 11.27 9.96
C ALA A 523 -7.85 10.98 10.98
N LEU A 524 -6.92 10.11 10.59
CA LEU A 524 -5.66 9.84 11.26
C LEU A 524 -4.53 10.60 10.54
N PRO A 525 -3.92 11.61 11.17
CA PRO A 525 -2.79 12.29 10.57
C PRO A 525 -1.55 11.38 10.54
N PRO A 526 -0.58 11.65 9.64
CA PRO A 526 0.60 10.79 9.42
C PRO A 526 1.55 10.66 10.63
N VAL A 527 1.34 11.43 11.70
CA VAL A 527 2.23 11.54 12.88
C VAL A 527 1.52 11.13 14.19
N SER A 528 0.25 10.71 14.13
CA SER A 528 -0.48 10.36 15.34
C SER A 528 -0.19 8.92 15.78
N PRO A 529 -0.03 8.64 17.10
CA PRO A 529 -0.27 7.29 17.59
C PRO A 529 -1.66 6.82 17.13
N LEU A 530 -1.80 5.51 16.92
CA LEU A 530 -2.89 4.84 16.19
C LEU A 530 -4.32 5.19 16.65
N ASP A 531 -4.48 5.85 17.80
CA ASP A 531 -5.76 6.09 18.46
C ASP A 531 -6.22 7.56 18.50
N ALA A 532 -5.45 8.53 18.01
CA ALA A 532 -5.85 9.95 18.06
C ALA A 532 -6.59 10.39 16.78
N PHE A 533 -7.74 9.77 16.52
CA PHE A 533 -8.64 10.20 15.44
C PHE A 533 -9.14 11.62 15.67
N CYS A 534 -8.97 12.47 14.66
CA CYS A 534 -9.63 13.75 14.60
C CYS A 534 -11.01 13.55 13.97
N ARG A 535 -12.06 13.80 14.77
CA ARG A 535 -13.45 13.68 14.34
C ARG A 535 -13.97 15.05 13.97
N VAL A 536 -14.53 15.17 12.77
CA VAL A 536 -15.26 16.35 12.35
C VAL A 536 -16.56 15.91 11.70
N PRO A 537 -17.73 16.32 12.21
CA PRO A 537 -18.97 16.16 11.47
C PRO A 537 -18.88 17.09 10.26
N LEU A 538 -18.89 16.50 9.06
CA LEU A 538 -18.88 17.24 7.81
C LEU A 538 -20.30 17.23 7.24
N ASP A 539 -20.72 18.39 6.74
CA ASP A 539 -21.95 18.56 5.99
C ASP A 539 -21.57 19.06 4.59
N ALA A 540 -22.10 18.41 3.55
CA ALA A 540 -21.86 18.81 2.16
C ALA A 540 -22.24 20.28 1.87
N ALA A 541 -23.17 20.85 2.66
CA ALA A 541 -23.54 22.27 2.57
C ALA A 541 -22.39 23.25 2.96
N GLN A 542 -21.25 22.75 3.43
CA GLN A 542 -20.09 23.54 3.85
C GLN A 542 -18.97 23.60 2.79
N GLU A 543 -19.30 23.35 1.52
CA GLU A 543 -18.36 23.36 0.39
C GLU A 543 -17.43 24.58 0.38
N GLY A 544 -16.14 24.32 0.15
CA GLY A 544 -15.11 25.35 0.04
C GLY A 544 -14.61 25.94 1.37
N ARG A 545 -15.25 25.67 2.51
CA ARG A 545 -14.83 26.18 3.83
C ARG A 545 -13.90 25.21 4.55
N TRP A 546 -12.85 25.74 5.16
CA TRP A 546 -11.98 24.98 6.05
C TRP A 546 -12.64 24.81 7.42
N ILE A 547 -12.78 23.56 7.86
CA ILE A 547 -13.26 23.21 9.20
C ILE A 547 -12.07 22.70 10.01
N GLU A 548 -11.82 23.30 11.17
CA GLU A 548 -10.73 22.87 12.04
C GLU A 548 -11.17 21.67 12.89
N SER A 549 -10.29 20.69 13.06
CA SER A 549 -10.52 19.65 14.06
C SER A 549 -10.58 20.26 15.47
N PRO A 550 -11.26 19.62 16.43
CA PRO A 550 -11.33 20.13 17.81
C PRO A 550 -9.94 20.31 18.46
N ALA A 551 -8.94 19.56 17.99
CA ALA A 551 -7.55 19.67 18.43
C ALA A 551 -6.72 20.70 17.64
N GLY A 552 -7.31 21.35 16.62
CA GLY A 552 -6.67 22.34 15.75
C GLY A 552 -5.58 21.77 14.82
N ALA A 553 -5.45 20.45 14.75
CA ALA A 553 -4.36 19.77 14.04
C ALA A 553 -4.66 19.54 12.56
N LEU A 554 -5.94 19.40 12.19
CA LEU A 554 -6.38 19.17 10.82
C LEU A 554 -7.35 20.24 10.36
N GLN A 555 -7.30 20.52 9.06
CA GLN A 555 -8.27 21.33 8.35
C GLN A 555 -8.95 20.44 7.29
N PHE A 556 -10.26 20.57 7.15
CA PHE A 556 -11.08 19.84 6.18
C PHE A 556 -11.72 20.82 5.22
N GLN A 557 -11.66 20.58 3.91
CA GLN A 557 -12.33 21.38 2.89
C GLN A 557 -13.10 20.44 1.97
N VAL A 558 -14.43 20.51 2.01
CA VAL A 558 -15.30 19.80 1.07
C VAL A 558 -15.10 20.42 -0.31
N LEU A 559 -14.67 19.60 -1.27
CA LEU A 559 -14.45 20.02 -2.66
C LEU A 559 -15.69 19.76 -3.53
N ASP A 560 -16.42 18.69 -3.23
CA ASP A 560 -17.75 18.35 -3.74
C ASP A 560 -18.33 17.18 -2.90
N GLU A 561 -19.49 16.64 -3.29
CA GLU A 561 -20.18 15.54 -2.59
C GLU A 561 -19.35 14.25 -2.42
N GLN A 562 -18.31 14.05 -3.24
CA GLN A 562 -17.50 12.83 -3.29
C GLN A 562 -16.01 13.05 -3.04
N ARG A 563 -15.59 14.32 -2.85
CA ARG A 563 -14.20 14.72 -2.67
C ARG A 563 -14.02 15.61 -1.46
N LEU A 564 -13.10 15.19 -0.60
CA LEU A 564 -12.74 15.88 0.63
C LEU A 564 -11.24 16.13 0.65
N LYS A 565 -10.84 17.39 0.79
CA LYS A 565 -9.45 17.76 1.04
C LYS A 565 -9.20 17.79 2.55
N ILE A 566 -8.15 17.13 3.00
CA ILE A 566 -7.73 17.10 4.40
C ILE A 566 -6.27 17.56 4.47
N ALA A 567 -5.98 18.54 5.31
CA ALA A 567 -4.65 19.10 5.47
C ALA A 567 -4.24 19.17 6.95
N LEU A 568 -2.98 18.86 7.23
CA LEU A 568 -2.32 19.21 8.48
C LEU A 568 -2.16 20.72 8.56
N ARG A 569 -2.61 21.30 9.67
CA ARG A 569 -2.35 22.72 9.93
C ARG A 569 -0.85 22.89 10.13
N ARG A 570 -0.19 23.59 9.21
CA ARG A 570 1.17 24.08 9.47
C ARG A 570 1.07 25.19 10.52
N PRO A 571 1.89 25.18 11.58
CA PRO A 571 2.08 26.41 12.34
C PRO A 571 2.50 27.51 11.36
N PRO A 572 2.03 28.76 11.52
CA PRO A 572 2.49 29.85 10.68
C PRO A 572 4.02 29.83 10.65
N ALA A 573 4.61 29.91 9.46
CA ALA A 573 6.05 30.04 9.34
C ALA A 573 6.49 31.21 10.24
N PRO A 574 7.56 31.06 11.05
CA PRO A 574 8.07 32.18 11.81
C PRO A 574 8.29 33.32 10.82
N SER A 575 7.60 34.45 11.03
CA SER A 575 7.76 35.61 10.15
C SER A 575 9.24 35.97 10.11
N GLU A 576 9.78 36.26 8.92
CA GLU A 576 11.19 36.63 8.73
C GLU A 576 11.64 37.82 9.60
N ASP A 577 10.68 38.57 10.17
CA ASP A 577 10.91 39.70 11.09
C ASP A 577 11.09 39.32 12.58
N VAL A 578 11.02 38.04 12.97
CA VAL A 578 11.43 37.66 14.34
C VAL A 578 12.94 37.47 14.34
N ALA A 579 13.65 38.58 14.57
CA ALA A 579 15.06 38.56 14.92
C ALA A 579 15.30 37.46 15.96
N LEU A 580 16.20 36.53 15.64
CA LEU A 580 16.64 35.46 16.53
C LEU A 580 17.49 36.05 17.66
N ASP A 581 16.88 36.81 18.55
CA ASP A 581 17.47 37.18 19.82
C ASP A 581 17.43 35.95 20.73
N GLY A 582 18.47 35.11 20.65
CA GLY A 582 18.92 34.19 21.70
C GLY A 582 17.99 33.07 22.19
N GLY A 583 16.78 32.91 21.65
CA GLY A 583 15.72 32.08 22.25
C GLY A 583 15.32 30.79 21.52
N GLY A 584 16.15 30.22 20.65
CA GLY A 584 15.80 29.07 19.78
C GLY A 584 15.26 27.80 20.49
N TRP A 585 15.40 27.72 21.81
CA TRP A 585 14.88 26.61 22.64
C TRP A 585 13.38 26.71 22.96
N GLU A 586 12.77 27.89 22.83
CA GLU A 586 11.39 28.10 23.29
C GLU A 586 10.33 27.61 22.30
N VAL A 587 10.62 27.65 20.99
CA VAL A 587 9.73 27.13 19.93
C VAL A 587 9.63 25.60 20.01
N THR A 588 10.76 24.92 20.19
CA THR A 588 10.83 23.47 20.37
C THR A 588 10.06 23.03 21.62
N ARG A 589 10.10 23.83 22.69
CA ARG A 589 9.33 23.59 23.92
C ARG A 589 7.82 23.76 23.71
N LYS A 590 7.38 24.77 22.97
CA LYS A 590 5.96 24.98 22.62
C LYS A 590 5.41 23.85 21.74
N VAL A 591 6.19 23.35 20.78
CA VAL A 591 5.82 22.18 19.96
C VAL A 591 5.75 20.91 20.82
N ALA A 592 6.74 20.68 21.70
CA ALA A 592 6.73 19.54 22.62
C ALA A 592 5.61 19.60 23.67
N ASP A 593 5.21 20.79 24.11
CA ASP A 593 4.05 21.00 24.98
C ASP A 593 2.73 20.80 24.23
N TRP A 594 2.65 21.23 22.97
CA TRP A 594 1.49 20.97 22.09
C TRP A 594 1.27 19.47 21.87
N PHE A 595 2.34 18.71 21.57
CA PHE A 595 2.26 17.24 21.47
C PHE A 595 1.92 16.55 22.81
N ARG A 596 2.39 17.08 23.95
CA ARG A 596 2.00 16.56 25.27
C ARG A 596 0.52 16.77 25.58
N ARG A 597 -0.10 17.83 25.07
CA ARG A 597 -1.55 18.09 25.20
C ARG A 597 -2.42 17.18 24.32
N LEU A 598 -1.86 16.61 23.26
CA LEU A 598 -2.57 15.66 22.39
C LEU A 598 -2.61 14.22 22.95
N ARG A 599 -1.87 13.92 24.03
CA ARG A 599 -1.95 12.61 24.69
C ARG A 599 -3.23 12.54 25.54
N PRO A 600 -4.09 11.52 25.36
CA PRO A 600 -5.11 11.21 26.35
C PRO A 600 -4.45 11.05 27.72
N ALA A 601 -5.02 11.68 28.76
CA ALA A 601 -4.58 11.44 30.12
C ALA A 601 -4.65 9.93 30.39
N ARG A 602 -3.50 9.28 30.65
CA ARG A 602 -3.49 7.90 31.12
C ARG A 602 -4.35 7.86 32.38
N ALA A 603 -5.53 7.25 32.28
CA ALA A 603 -6.33 6.93 33.45
C ALA A 603 -5.45 6.05 34.34
N GLY A 604 -5.09 6.58 35.50
CA GLY A 604 -4.25 5.89 36.45
C GLY A 604 -4.95 4.63 36.92
N ALA A 605 -4.40 3.46 36.57
CA ALA A 605 -4.61 2.26 37.34
C ALA A 605 -3.85 2.44 38.67
N ARG A 606 -4.60 2.55 39.76
CA ARG A 606 -4.13 2.21 41.10
C ARG A 606 -4.67 0.84 41.45
#